data_AF-A0A351A3J6-F1
#
_entry.id   AF-A0A351A3J6-F1
#
_cell.length_a   1.000
_cell.length_b   1.000
_cell.length_c   1.000
_cell.angle_alpha   90.00
_cell.angle_beta   90.00
_cell.angle_gamma   90.00
#
_symmetry.space_group_name_H-M   'P 1'
#
loop_
_entity.id
_entity.type
_entity.pdbx_description
1 polymer ?
#
loop_
_entity_poly.entity_id
_entity_poly.type
_entity_poly.pdbx_seq_one_letter_code
_entity_poly.pdbx_strand_id
1 'polypeptide(L)' 'MPDAARAATTGHETTPAGAALPARGTLLGFDFGLARIGVATGELETGQASALTTLHD' A
#
# COMPACT_ATOMS: atom_id res chain seq x y z
N MET A 1 -10.94 11.60 -22.11
CA MET A 1 -10.86 11.45 -20.63
C MET A 1 -12.28 11.45 -20.09
N PRO A 2 -12.61 10.50 -19.21
CA PRO A 2 -13.11 10.85 -17.89
C PRO A 2 -12.43 9.99 -16.82
N ASP A 3 -12.35 10.34 -15.54
CA ASP A 3 -12.37 11.62 -14.84
C ASP A 3 -11.66 11.30 -13.51
N ALA A 4 -10.68 12.11 -13.14
CA ALA A 4 -9.89 11.95 -11.94
C ALA A 4 -10.67 12.46 -10.73
N ALA A 5 -11.72 11.76 -10.31
CA ALA A 5 -12.36 12.04 -9.02
C ALA A 5 -13.29 10.91 -8.59
N ARG A 6 -12.89 10.16 -7.56
CA ARG A 6 -13.60 10.17 -6.27
C ARG A 6 -12.64 9.77 -5.15
N ALA A 7 -11.93 10.76 -4.64
CA ALA A 7 -11.48 10.76 -3.26
C ALA A 7 -12.70 11.04 -2.37
N ALA A 8 -13.00 10.13 -1.44
CA ALA A 8 -13.82 10.34 -0.23
C ALA A 8 -13.60 9.08 0.63
N THR A 9 -12.64 9.08 1.55
CA THR A 9 -12.69 9.60 2.92
C THR A 9 -13.57 8.78 3.88
N THR A 10 -13.03 8.64 5.09
CA THR A 10 -13.64 8.25 6.38
C THR A 10 -13.90 6.78 6.70
N GLY A 11 -13.06 6.24 7.59
CA GLY A 11 -13.52 5.50 8.76
C GLY A 11 -13.35 3.99 8.73
N HIS A 12 -12.46 3.49 9.60
CA HIS A 12 -12.31 2.09 10.05
C HIS A 12 -12.42 1.04 8.93
N GLU A 13 -11.38 0.91 8.12
CA GLU A 13 -11.29 -0.19 7.16
C GLU A 13 -10.98 -1.49 7.92
N THR A 14 -12.04 -2.14 8.38
CA THR A 14 -12.04 -3.60 8.44
C THR A 14 -11.83 -4.04 7.00
N THR A 15 -10.58 -4.32 6.59
CA THR A 15 -10.31 -4.90 5.28
C THR A 15 -11.26 -6.09 5.13
N PRO A 16 -12.20 -6.10 4.17
CA PRO A 16 -13.05 -7.26 3.99
C PRO A 16 -12.12 -8.41 3.67
N ALA A 17 -12.11 -9.43 4.55
CA ALA A 17 -11.44 -10.69 4.27
C ALA A 17 -12.06 -11.25 2.99
N GLY A 18 -11.40 -11.01 1.84
CA GLY A 18 -11.89 -11.45 0.53
C GLY A 18 -11.94 -10.39 -0.58
N ALA A 19 -11.53 -9.13 -0.38
CA ALA A 19 -11.27 -8.27 -1.55
C ALA A 19 -10.09 -8.86 -2.34
N ALA A 20 -10.40 -9.54 -3.46
CA ALA A 20 -9.38 -10.11 -4.32
C ALA A 20 -8.49 -9.00 -4.87
N LEU A 21 -7.19 -9.08 -4.56
CA LEU A 21 -6.21 -8.20 -5.17
C LEU A 21 -6.17 -8.44 -6.68
N PRO A 22 -5.89 -7.41 -7.49
CA PRO A 22 -5.66 -7.60 -8.92
C PRO A 22 -4.50 -8.57 -9.15
N ALA A 23 -4.53 -9.30 -10.26
CA ALA A 23 -3.51 -10.31 -10.57
C ALA A 23 -2.09 -9.74 -10.76
N ARG A 24 -1.95 -8.43 -10.96
CA ARG A 24 -0.68 -7.72 -11.15
C ARG A 24 -0.76 -6.32 -10.54
N GLY A 25 0.38 -5.78 -10.17
CA GLY A 25 0.49 -4.40 -9.69
C GLY A 25 1.49 -4.26 -8.56
N THR A 26 1.86 -3.02 -8.29
CA THR A 26 2.77 -2.67 -7.20
C THR A 26 1.99 -2.36 -5.93
N LEU A 27 2.41 -2.95 -4.82
CA LEU A 27 1.98 -2.61 -3.47
C LEU A 27 3.02 -1.74 -2.77
N LEU A 28 2.56 -0.83 -1.92
CA LEU A 28 3.40 -0.14 -0.92
C LEU A 28 3.10 -0.69 0.47
N GLY A 29 4.15 -1.16 1.15
CA GLY A 29 4.11 -1.57 2.55
C GLY A 29 4.72 -0.49 3.43
N PHE A 30 4.08 -0.24 4.57
CA PHE A 30 4.53 0.73 5.58
C PHE A 30 4.67 0.03 6.94
N ASP A 31 5.82 0.22 7.60
CA ASP A 31 6.10 -0.24 8.96
C ASP A 31 6.29 0.99 9.88
N PHE A 32 5.36 1.20 10.81
CA PHE A 32 5.35 2.36 11.71
C PHE A 32 6.12 2.08 13.00
N GLY A 33 7.32 2.65 13.11
CA GLY A 33 8.05 2.77 14.36
C GLY A 33 7.87 4.15 15.01
N LEU A 34 8.15 4.26 16.31
CA LEU A 34 8.01 5.52 17.06
C LEU A 34 8.89 6.67 16.53
N ALA A 35 9.98 6.34 15.82
CA ALA A 35 10.96 7.32 15.33
C ALA A 35 11.23 7.23 13.82
N ARG A 36 10.64 6.25 13.12
CA ARG A 36 10.92 5.97 11.71
C ARG A 36 9.82 5.16 11.06
N ILE A 37 9.68 5.32 9.75
CA ILE A 37 8.75 4.54 8.94
C ILE A 37 9.53 3.75 7.89
N GLY A 38 9.49 2.42 7.96
CA GLY A 38 10.00 1.57 6.89
C GLY A 38 9.04 1.58 5.71
N VAL A 39 9.55 1.71 4.48
CA VAL A 39 8.76 1.65 3.24
C VAL A 39 9.32 0.55 2.35
N ALA A 40 8.44 -0.31 1.83
CA ALA A 40 8.78 -1.37 0.88
C ALA A 40 7.85 -1.36 -0.33
N THR A 41 8.35 -1.79 -1.48
CA THR A 41 7.55 -2.07 -2.68
C THR A 41 7.39 -3.58 -2.85
N GLY A 42 6.19 -4.04 -3.15
CA GLY A 42 5.91 -5.43 -3.51
C GLY A 42 5.35 -5.54 -4.92
N GLU A 43 5.69 -6.60 -5.65
CA GLU A 43 5.10 -6.93 -6.96
C GLU A 43 4.14 -8.11 -6.81
N LEU A 44 2.87 -7.91 -7.15
CA LEU A 44 1.83 -8.93 -7.05
C LEU A 44 2.05 -10.10 -8.00
N GLU A 45 2.59 -9.86 -9.21
CA GLU A 45 2.81 -10.93 -10.19
C GLU A 45 3.87 -11.93 -9.71
N THR A 46 4.88 -11.47 -8.97
CA THR A 46 6.00 -12.32 -8.49
C THR A 46 5.92 -12.68 -7.02
N GLY A 47 5.07 -11.99 -6.25
CA GLY A 47 4.98 -12.11 -4.80
C GLY A 47 6.24 -11.63 -4.06
N GLN A 48 7.15 -10.95 -4.74
CA GLN A 48 8.39 -10.45 -4.13
C GLN A 48 8.20 -9.06 -3.53
N ALA A 49 8.98 -8.76 -2.51
CA ALA A 49 9.06 -7.43 -1.93
C ALA A 49 10.53 -7.00 -1.75
N SER A 50 10.77 -5.71 -1.92
CA SER A 50 12.06 -5.08 -1.67
C SER A 50 11.88 -3.85 -0.81
N ALA A 51 12.84 -3.59 0.09
CA ALA A 51 12.91 -2.34 0.81
C ALA A 51 13.09 -1.18 -0.18
N LEU A 52 12.33 -0.10 0.02
CA LEU A 52 12.41 1.10 -0.79
C LEU A 52 13.18 2.21 -0.06
N THR A 53 12.77 2.54 1.16
CA THR A 53 13.43 3.56 1.98
C THR A 53 13.02 3.45 3.44
N THR A 54 13.66 4.22 4.31
CA THR A 54 13.19 4.49 5.66
C THR A 54 13.02 5.99 5.82
N LEU A 55 11.79 6.43 6.08
CA LEU A 55 11.49 7.83 6.37
C LEU A 55 11.80 8.12 7.84
N HIS A 56 12.52 9.21 8.05
CA HIS A 56 12.86 9.78 9.34
C HIS A 56 13.22 11.25 9.10
N ASP A 57 13.02 12.08 10.11
CA ASP A 57 13.41 13.50 10.09
C ASP A 57 14.92 13.66 10.35
#